data_AF-A0A7Y6PU25-F1
#
_entry.id   AF-A0A7Y6PU25-F1
#
_cell.length_a   1.000
_cell.length_b   1.000
_cell.length_c   1.000
_cell.angle_alpha   90.00
_cell.angle_beta   90.00
_cell.angle_gamma   90.00
#
_symmetry.space_group_name_H-M   'P 1'
#
loop_
_entity.id
_entity.type
_entity.pdbx_description
1 polymer ?
#
loop_
_entity_poly.entity_id
_entity_poly.type
_entity_poly.pdbx_seq_one_letter_code
_entity_poly.pdbx_strand_id
1 'polypeptide(L)'
;MGEQRSDFRPNDTVELKERWRSYIQDKRLNVTAQREAIVELFLRTRDHVSIDELLTKVRKRQPRVGYATVYRTLKLLVDSGLAVERQFGDGQARYEVVGDHHDHLICVKCGLILEFEDDEIERLQDRIAARLGGFTVLRHRHELYGLCPKAAGETGGNCPNEQRKKP
;
A
#
# COMPACT_ATOMS: atom_id res chain seq x y z
N MET A 1 -13.05 -1.88 -22.31
CA MET A 1 -12.46 -3.14 -21.81
C MET A 1 -10.97 -2.85 -21.65
N GLY A 2 -10.42 -2.52 -20.48
CA GLY A 2 -10.64 -3.07 -19.15
C GLY A 2 -9.52 -4.04 -18.79
N GLU A 3 -8.25 -3.64 -18.98
CA GLU A 3 -7.09 -4.47 -18.63
C GLU A 3 -6.47 -4.00 -17.32
N GLN A 4 -6.23 -5.01 -16.48
CA GLN A 4 -6.05 -4.97 -15.05
C GLN A 4 -4.64 -4.50 -14.69
N ARG A 5 -4.52 -3.52 -13.78
CA ARG A 5 -3.24 -3.11 -13.17
C ARG A 5 -2.73 -4.19 -12.21
N SER A 6 -2.14 -5.22 -12.78
CA SER A 6 -1.40 -6.27 -12.08
C SER A 6 0.07 -5.85 -11.94
N ASP A 7 0.38 -5.00 -10.97
CA ASP A 7 1.78 -4.76 -10.54
C ASP A 7 2.00 -5.33 -9.14
N PHE A 8 1.60 -6.58 -8.98
CA PHE A 8 1.76 -7.32 -7.74
C PHE A 8 3.15 -7.97 -7.75
N ARG A 9 4.09 -7.47 -6.93
CA ARG A 9 5.24 -8.28 -6.57
C ARG A 9 4.76 -9.33 -5.56
N PRO A 10 4.89 -10.64 -5.87
CA PRO A 10 4.44 -11.69 -4.97
C PRO A 10 5.16 -11.67 -3.61
N ASN A 11 6.34 -11.06 -3.54
CA ASN A 11 7.25 -11.15 -2.41
C ASN A 11 6.78 -10.35 -1.19
N ASP A 12 6.22 -9.14 -1.38
CA ASP A 12 5.83 -8.27 -0.26
C ASP A 12 4.62 -8.84 0.49
N THR A 13 3.68 -9.44 -0.24
CA THR A 13 2.56 -10.15 0.38
C THR A 13 3.01 -11.43 1.10
N VAL A 14 4.10 -12.08 0.66
CA VAL A 14 4.65 -13.25 1.37
C VAL A 14 5.23 -12.82 2.71
N GLU A 15 6.06 -11.77 2.73
CA GLU A 15 6.66 -11.25 3.96
C GLU A 15 5.60 -10.71 4.93
N LEU A 16 4.63 -9.92 4.44
CA LEU A 16 3.52 -9.41 5.26
C LEU A 16 2.67 -10.55 5.83
N LYS A 17 2.46 -11.63 5.06
CA LYS A 17 1.78 -12.84 5.54
C LYS A 17 2.60 -13.58 6.61
N GLU A 18 3.93 -13.61 6.50
CA GLU A 18 4.80 -14.21 7.51
C GLU A 18 4.79 -13.40 8.82
N ARG A 19 4.90 -12.07 8.74
CA ARG A 19 4.74 -11.17 9.89
C ARG A 19 3.37 -11.35 10.56
N TRP A 20 2.32 -11.47 9.77
CA TRP A 20 0.97 -11.77 10.29
C TRP A 20 0.92 -13.12 11.01
N ARG A 21 1.49 -14.18 10.43
CA ARG A 21 1.54 -15.51 11.05
C ARG A 21 2.31 -15.51 12.37
N SER A 22 3.45 -14.82 12.41
CA SER A 22 4.24 -14.65 13.64
C SER A 22 3.43 -13.92 14.72
N TYR A 23 2.76 -12.82 14.37
CA TYR A 23 1.90 -12.09 15.32
C TYR A 23 0.76 -12.97 15.88
N ILE A 24 0.09 -13.73 15.02
CA ILE A 24 -0.97 -14.66 15.43
C ILE A 24 -0.44 -15.72 16.41
N GLN A 25 0.73 -16.30 16.10
CA GLN A 25 1.35 -17.33 16.92
C GLN A 25 1.73 -16.78 18.29
N ASP A 26 2.38 -15.62 18.34
CA ASP A 26 2.80 -14.96 19.58
C ASP A 26 1.62 -14.59 20.47
N LYS A 27 0.51 -14.12 19.87
CA LYS A 27 -0.71 -13.77 20.59
C LYS A 27 -1.64 -14.96 20.85
N ARG A 28 -1.26 -16.17 20.40
CA ARG A 28 -2.06 -17.42 20.50
C ARG A 28 -3.50 -17.24 20.00
N LEU A 29 -3.66 -16.50 18.91
CA LEU A 29 -4.97 -16.19 18.35
C LEU A 29 -5.43 -17.32 17.42
N ASN A 30 -6.69 -17.73 17.55
CA ASN A 30 -7.29 -18.66 16.60
C ASN A 30 -7.52 -17.96 15.26
N VAL A 31 -7.05 -18.55 14.16
CA VAL A 31 -7.29 -18.06 12.80
C VAL A 31 -8.39 -18.88 12.15
N THR A 32 -9.40 -18.18 11.61
CA THR A 32 -10.50 -18.79 10.87
C THR A 32 -10.35 -18.49 9.38
N ALA A 33 -10.95 -19.33 8.52
CA ALA A 33 -10.94 -19.11 7.08
C ALA A 33 -11.52 -17.74 6.67
N GLN A 34 -12.46 -17.19 7.46
CA GLN A 34 -12.97 -15.83 7.25
C GLN A 34 -11.89 -14.78 7.49
N ARG A 35 -11.12 -14.91 8.58
CA ARG A 35 -10.04 -13.99 8.92
C ARG A 35 -8.92 -14.06 7.89
N GLU A 36 -8.54 -15.25 7.43
CA GLU A 36 -7.54 -15.40 6.37
C GLU A 36 -7.97 -14.72 5.08
N ALA A 37 -9.23 -14.89 4.68
CA ALA A 37 -9.76 -14.23 3.48
C ALA A 37 -9.75 -12.70 3.62
N ILE A 38 -10.05 -12.17 4.80
CA ILE A 38 -9.97 -10.72 5.07
C ILE A 38 -8.52 -10.24 4.94
N VAL A 39 -7.59 -10.89 5.63
CA VAL A 39 -6.16 -10.51 5.65
C VAL A 39 -5.56 -10.61 4.25
N GLU A 40 -5.79 -11.71 3.54
CA GLU A 40 -5.26 -11.88 2.19
C GLU A 40 -5.77 -10.77 1.25
N LEU A 41 -7.04 -10.41 1.35
CA LEU A 41 -7.60 -9.40 0.48
C LEU A 41 -7.13 -7.99 0.87
N PHE A 42 -7.03 -7.71 2.17
CA PHE A 42 -6.56 -6.43 2.69
C PHE A 42 -5.10 -6.19 2.30
N LEU A 43 -4.20 -7.17 2.51
CA LEU A 43 -2.78 -7.06 2.16
C LEU A 43 -2.50 -6.91 0.65
N ARG A 44 -3.52 -7.09 -0.20
CA ARG A 44 -3.45 -6.86 -1.65
C ARG A 44 -4.08 -5.51 -2.06
N THR A 45 -4.57 -4.73 -1.11
CA THR A 45 -5.20 -3.43 -1.37
C THR A 45 -4.14 -2.33 -1.30
N ARG A 46 -4.14 -1.43 -2.28
CA ARG A 46 -3.20 -0.30 -2.36
C ARG A 46 -3.78 0.99 -1.79
N ASP A 47 -5.05 1.24 -2.06
CA ASP A 47 -5.72 2.43 -1.57
C ASP A 47 -6.23 2.27 -0.14
N HIS A 48 -6.51 3.42 0.48
CA HIS A 48 -7.28 3.49 1.72
C HIS A 48 -8.64 2.82 1.54
N VAL A 49 -8.91 1.77 2.32
CA VAL A 49 -10.15 1.01 2.23
C VAL A 49 -10.99 1.18 3.49
N SER A 50 -12.26 1.50 3.32
CA SER A 50 -13.24 1.47 4.40
C SER A 50 -13.63 0.03 4.76
N ILE A 51 -14.21 -0.16 5.95
CA ILE A 51 -14.71 -1.48 6.38
C ILE A 51 -15.79 -1.99 5.42
N ASP A 52 -16.67 -1.12 4.94
CA ASP A 52 -17.79 -1.48 4.04
C ASP A 52 -17.30 -1.93 2.66
N GLU A 53 -16.28 -1.26 2.12
CA GLU A 53 -15.66 -1.65 0.86
C GLU A 53 -14.95 -3.00 0.99
N LEU A 54 -14.18 -3.20 2.07
CA LEU A 54 -13.51 -4.47 2.31
C LEU A 54 -14.51 -5.60 2.54
N LEU A 55 -15.57 -5.35 3.32
CA LEU A 55 -16.66 -6.29 3.57
C LEU A 55 -17.32 -6.73 2.26
N THR A 56 -17.62 -5.79 1.37
CA THR A 56 -18.22 -6.05 0.06
C THR A 56 -17.32 -6.96 -0.78
N LYS A 57 -16.00 -6.70 -0.80
CA LYS A 57 -15.06 -7.53 -1.55
C LYS A 57 -14.89 -8.92 -0.93
N VAL A 58 -14.77 -9.04 0.39
CA VAL A 58 -14.59 -10.33 1.09
C VAL A 58 -15.82 -11.23 0.94
N ARG A 59 -17.04 -10.65 0.96
CA ARG A 59 -18.29 -11.41 0.79
C ARG A 59 -18.38 -12.18 -0.53
N LYS A 60 -17.65 -11.76 -1.57
CA LYS A 60 -17.54 -12.52 -2.82
C LYS A 60 -16.89 -13.89 -2.64
N ARG A 61 -16.04 -14.06 -1.61
CA ARG A 61 -15.36 -15.32 -1.26
C ARG A 61 -15.92 -15.97 0.00
N GLN A 62 -16.36 -15.17 0.97
CA GLN A 62 -16.88 -15.60 2.27
C GLN A 62 -18.25 -14.94 2.54
N PRO A 63 -19.36 -15.45 1.96
CA PRO A 63 -20.66 -14.78 2.00
C PRO A 63 -21.22 -14.52 3.41
N ARG A 64 -20.83 -15.35 4.38
CA ARG A 64 -21.28 -15.26 5.78
C ARG A 64 -20.45 -14.31 6.65
N VAL A 65 -19.44 -13.65 6.10
CA VAL A 65 -18.62 -12.72 6.90
C VAL A 65 -19.45 -11.49 7.29
N GLY A 66 -19.36 -11.12 8.56
CA GLY A 66 -20.02 -9.95 9.13
C GLY A 66 -19.08 -8.76 9.29
N TYR A 67 -19.65 -7.56 9.36
CA TYR A 67 -18.93 -6.30 9.57
C TYR A 67 -18.00 -6.37 10.79
N ALA A 68 -18.50 -6.86 11.93
CA ALA A 68 -17.70 -6.96 13.16
C ALA A 68 -16.46 -7.85 13.02
N THR A 69 -16.51 -8.88 12.16
CA THR A 69 -15.35 -9.74 11.89
C THR A 69 -14.31 -9.00 11.06
N VAL A 70 -14.74 -8.22 10.06
CA VAL A 70 -13.85 -7.37 9.26
C VAL A 70 -13.19 -6.31 10.15
N TYR A 71 -13.98 -5.57 10.93
CA TYR A 71 -13.49 -4.56 11.85
C TYR A 71 -12.46 -5.10 12.85
N ARG A 72 -12.78 -6.19 13.57
CA ARG A 72 -11.84 -6.79 14.53
C ARG A 72 -10.57 -7.30 13.86
N THR A 73 -10.67 -7.78 12.61
CA THR A 73 -9.48 -8.25 11.88
C THR A 73 -8.60 -7.08 11.46
N LEU A 74 -9.19 -5.97 10.99
CA LEU A 74 -8.44 -4.74 10.70
C LEU A 74 -7.77 -4.17 11.95
N LYS A 75 -8.45 -4.19 13.11
CA LYS A 75 -7.83 -3.81 14.38
C LYS A 75 -6.62 -4.67 14.71
N LEU A 76 -6.70 -5.99 14.55
CA LEU A 76 -5.55 -6.87 14.74
C LEU A 76 -4.39 -6.57 13.78
N LEU A 77 -4.68 -6.18 12.54
CA LEU A 77 -3.64 -5.78 11.58
C LEU A 77 -2.99 -4.44 11.95
N VAL A 78 -3.76 -3.50 12.52
CA VAL A 78 -3.21 -2.26 13.09
C VAL A 78 -2.33 -2.58 14.30
N ASP A 79 -2.82 -3.41 15.21
CA ASP A 79 -2.07 -3.82 16.41
C ASP A 79 -0.79 -4.60 16.06
N SER A 80 -0.78 -5.34 14.94
CA SER A 80 0.40 -6.04 14.44
C SER A 80 1.36 -5.15 13.63
N GLY A 81 1.04 -3.87 13.44
CA GLY A 81 1.84 -2.94 12.64
C GLY A 81 1.84 -3.27 11.14
N LEU A 82 0.80 -3.94 10.63
CA LEU A 82 0.58 -4.26 9.21
C LEU A 82 -0.46 -3.36 8.56
N ALA A 83 -1.19 -2.56 9.34
CA ALA A 83 -2.16 -1.58 8.85
C ALA A 83 -2.07 -0.24 9.60
N VAL A 84 -2.45 0.84 8.93
CA VAL A 84 -2.68 2.15 9.55
C VAL A 84 -4.14 2.52 9.40
N GLU A 85 -4.74 3.02 10.48
CA GLU A 85 -6.08 3.58 10.49
C GLU A 85 -5.99 5.11 10.31
N ARG A 86 -6.76 5.65 9.36
CA ARG A 86 -6.86 7.08 9.04
C ARG A 86 -8.29 7.56 9.19
N GLN A 87 -8.46 8.77 9.72
CA GLN A 87 -9.73 9.48 9.72
C GLN A 87 -9.65 10.70 8.81
N PHE A 88 -10.60 10.84 7.90
CA PHE A 88 -10.62 11.89 6.88
C PHE A 88 -11.61 13.03 7.19
N GLY A 89 -12.16 13.08 8.41
CA GLY A 89 -13.10 14.11 8.84
C GLY A 89 -14.53 13.93 8.34
N ASP A 90 -14.80 12.95 7.49
CA ASP A 90 -16.13 12.52 7.00
C ASP A 90 -16.82 11.52 7.93
N GLY A 91 -16.23 11.25 9.11
CA GLY A 91 -16.72 10.28 10.08
C GLY A 91 -16.44 8.81 9.70
N GLN A 92 -15.77 8.54 8.57
CA GLN A 92 -15.43 7.18 8.14
C GLN A 92 -13.94 6.88 8.37
N ALA A 93 -13.67 5.81 9.11
CA ALA A 93 -12.32 5.26 9.21
C ALA A 93 -11.95 4.50 7.93
N ARG A 94 -10.75 4.75 7.41
CA ARG A 94 -10.16 3.98 6.31
C ARG A 94 -8.82 3.41 6.74
N TYR A 95 -8.49 2.26 6.17
CA TYR A 95 -7.32 1.48 6.53
C TYR A 95 -6.41 1.33 5.32
N GLU A 96 -5.10 1.46 5.52
CA GLU A 96 -4.06 1.24 4.51
C GLU A 96 -3.06 0.21 5.01
N VAL A 97 -2.44 -0.57 4.11
CA VAL A 97 -1.39 -1.52 4.48
C VAL A 97 -0.13 -0.74 4.85
N VAL A 98 0.51 -1.10 5.98
CA VAL A 98 1.80 -0.50 6.34
C VAL A 98 2.85 -0.95 5.33
N GLY A 99 3.51 -0.01 4.69
CA GLY A 99 4.54 -0.30 3.68
C GLY A 99 4.04 -0.25 2.25
N ASP A 100 2.80 0.15 1.98
CA ASP A 100 2.42 0.66 0.64
C ASP A 100 3.04 2.06 0.48
N HIS A 101 4.37 2.09 0.41
CA HIS A 101 5.19 3.29 0.31
C HIS A 101 5.74 3.34 -1.11
N HIS A 102 5.08 4.13 -1.95
CA HIS A 102 5.63 4.49 -3.25
C HIS A 102 6.27 5.88 -3.14
N ASP A 103 7.44 6.00 -3.75
CA ASP A 103 8.11 7.27 -3.95
C ASP A 103 7.46 7.99 -5.13
N HIS A 104 7.58 9.32 -5.15
CA HIS A 104 6.92 10.13 -6.18
C HIS A 104 7.94 10.82 -7.08
N LEU A 105 7.72 10.77 -8.40
CA LEU A 105 8.35 11.66 -9.37
C LEU A 105 7.32 12.68 -9.88
N ILE A 106 7.59 13.95 -9.64
CA ILE A 106 6.65 15.05 -9.83
C ILE A 106 7.19 16.01 -10.89
N CYS A 107 6.42 16.22 -11.96
CA CYS A 107 6.70 17.28 -12.93
C CYS A 107 6.20 18.63 -12.39
N VAL A 108 7.11 19.55 -12.08
CA VAL A 108 6.77 20.85 -11.47
C VAL A 108 6.01 21.78 -12.42
N LYS A 109 6.03 21.52 -13.73
CA LYS A 109 5.35 22.36 -14.74
C LYS A 109 3.93 21.88 -15.07
N CYS A 110 3.72 20.57 -15.18
CA CYS A 110 2.42 20.03 -15.59
C CYS A 110 1.66 19.28 -14.48
N GLY A 111 2.27 19.12 -13.31
CA GLY A 111 1.66 18.44 -12.17
C GLY A 111 1.51 16.92 -12.37
N LEU A 112 2.16 16.33 -13.37
CA LEU A 112 2.22 14.87 -13.50
C LEU A 112 2.91 14.28 -12.26
N ILE A 113 2.28 13.28 -11.66
CA ILE A 113 2.84 12.47 -10.60
C ILE A 113 2.97 11.05 -11.12
N LEU A 114 4.17 10.48 -11.01
CA LEU A 114 4.46 9.08 -11.25
C LEU A 114 4.89 8.46 -9.93
N GLU A 115 4.26 7.36 -9.57
CA GLU A 115 4.66 6.51 -8.44
C GLU A 115 5.78 5.58 -8.90
N PHE A 116 6.78 5.36 -8.05
CA PHE A 116 7.84 4.38 -8.29
C PHE A 116 8.27 3.72 -6.98
N GLU A 117 8.98 2.61 -7.12
CA GLU A 117 9.60 1.87 -6.02
C GLU A 117 10.93 1.29 -6.53
N ASP A 118 11.98 1.40 -5.71
CA ASP A 118 13.32 0.96 -6.08
C ASP A 118 14.04 0.31 -4.88
N ASP A 119 14.22 -1.01 -4.95
CA ASP A 119 14.86 -1.75 -3.86
C ASP A 119 16.31 -1.32 -3.57
N GLU A 120 17.02 -0.74 -4.54
CA GLU A 120 18.39 -0.28 -4.32
C GLU A 120 18.40 0.97 -3.45
N ILE A 121 17.47 1.89 -3.70
CA ILE A 121 17.22 3.07 -2.87
C ILE A 121 16.83 2.65 -1.45
N GLU A 122 15.88 1.73 -1.28
CA GLU A 122 15.43 1.27 0.05
C GLU A 122 16.59 0.67 0.86
N ARG A 123 17.36 -0.27 0.25
CA ARG A 123 18.55 -0.85 0.90
C ARG A 123 19.60 0.20 1.22
N LEU A 124 19.75 1.23 0.39
CA LEU A 124 20.70 2.30 0.64
C LEU A 124 20.29 3.13 1.86
N GLN A 125 19.01 3.46 2.01
CA GLN A 125 18.50 4.18 3.18
C GLN A 125 18.77 3.41 4.47
N ASP A 126 18.49 2.11 4.51
CA ASP A 126 18.77 1.25 5.65
C ASP A 126 20.26 1.19 5.99
N ARG A 127 21.13 1.02 4.98
CA ARG A 127 22.58 1.00 5.18
C ARG A 127 23.10 2.32 5.74
N ILE A 128 22.56 3.45 5.28
CA ILE A 128 22.95 4.78 5.78
C ILE A 128 22.51 4.92 7.25
N ALA A 129 21.28 4.55 7.58
CA ALA A 129 20.74 4.59 8.93
C ALA A 129 21.56 3.73 9.91
N ALA A 130 21.91 2.50 9.48
CA ALA A 130 22.79 1.62 10.23
C ALA A 130 24.19 2.25 10.45
N ARG A 131 24.79 2.82 9.39
CA ARG A 131 26.13 3.41 9.46
C ARG A 131 26.21 4.66 10.36
N LEU A 132 25.17 5.50 10.36
CA LEU A 132 25.19 6.78 11.08
C LEU A 132 24.87 6.69 12.57
N GLY A 133 24.55 5.49 13.07
CA GLY A 133 24.30 5.30 14.50
C GLY A 133 23.44 4.08 14.84
N GLY A 134 23.31 3.11 13.93
CA GLY A 134 22.48 1.93 14.17
C GLY A 134 20.98 2.23 14.22
N PHE A 135 20.52 3.25 13.49
CA PHE A 135 19.10 3.60 13.47
C PHE A 135 18.28 2.55 12.74
N THR A 136 17.13 2.19 13.32
CA THR A 136 16.08 1.44 12.62
C THR A 136 15.15 2.44 11.93
N VAL A 137 15.05 2.39 10.60
CA VAL A 137 14.16 3.27 9.83
C VAL A 137 12.72 2.87 10.10
N LEU A 138 11.91 3.79 10.64
CA LEU A 138 10.49 3.55 10.90
C LEU A 138 9.58 4.06 9.77
N ARG A 139 10.05 5.06 9.02
CA ARG A 139 9.35 5.71 7.91
C ARG A 139 10.31 6.58 7.12
N HIS A 140 10.09 6.70 5.82
CA HIS A 140 10.65 7.75 4.98
C HIS A 140 9.56 8.50 4.20
N ARG A 141 10.00 9.49 3.43
CA ARG A 141 9.27 10.12 2.33
C ARG A 141 10.30 10.49 1.29
N HIS A 142 10.15 10.00 0.07
CA HIS A 142 11.06 10.32 -1.01
C HIS A 142 10.29 10.80 -2.24
N GLU A 143 10.63 12.02 -2.66
CA GLU A 143 9.97 12.78 -3.71
C GLU A 143 11.06 13.38 -4.61
N LEU A 144 10.97 13.09 -5.90
CA LEU A 144 11.80 13.64 -6.95
C LEU A 144 11.01 14.72 -7.69
N TYR A 145 11.56 15.91 -7.79
CA TYR A 145 10.96 17.02 -8.53
C TYR A 145 11.74 17.28 -9.81
N GLY A 146 11.05 17.24 -10.94
CA GLY A 146 11.67 17.41 -12.25
C GLY A 146 10.72 17.97 -13.29
N LEU A 147 11.08 17.79 -14.56
CA LEU A 147 10.26 18.12 -15.71
C LEU A 147 10.02 16.84 -16.50
N CYS A 148 8.78 16.59 -16.93
CA CYS A 148 8.54 15.56 -17.94
C CYS A 148 9.20 15.97 -19.28
N PRO A 149 9.50 15.04 -20.20
CA PRO A 149 10.18 15.34 -21.46
C PRO A 149 9.55 16.50 -22.24
N LYS A 150 8.20 16.55 -22.29
CA LYS A 150 7.46 17.66 -22.90
C LYS A 150 7.69 19.00 -22.18
N ALA A 151 7.68 19.00 -20.86
CA ALA A 151 7.87 20.20 -20.05
C ALA A 151 9.31 20.72 -20.12
N ALA A 152 10.28 19.82 -20.27
CA ALA A 152 11.71 20.12 -20.46
C ALA A 152 12.03 20.69 -21.84
N GLY A 153 11.11 20.58 -22.81
CA GLY A 153 11.33 21.08 -24.18
C GLY A 153 12.16 20.14 -25.05
N GLU A 154 12.25 18.86 -24.69
CA GLU A 154 12.94 17.85 -25.49
C GLU A 154 12.23 17.66 -26.83
N THR A 155 12.98 17.64 -27.93
CA THR A 155 12.42 17.43 -29.28
C THR A 155 11.75 16.06 -29.36
N GLY A 156 10.42 16.03 -29.52
CA GLY A 156 9.64 14.79 -29.49
C GLY A 156 9.28 14.29 -28.08
N GLY A 157 9.60 15.06 -27.04
CA GLY A 157 9.30 14.73 -25.65
C GLY A 157 7.80 14.70 -25.38
N ASN A 158 7.31 13.59 -24.81
CA ASN A 158 5.91 13.41 -24.47
C ASN A 158 5.66 13.56 -22.97
N CYS A 159 4.46 14.01 -22.61
CA CYS A 159 3.99 13.99 -21.23
C CYS A 159 3.21 12.69 -20.99
N PRO A 160 3.64 11.82 -20.05
CA PRO A 160 2.88 10.61 -19.70
C PRO A 160 1.43 10.88 -19.28
N ASN A 161 1.13 12.08 -18.76
CA ASN A 161 -0.23 12.47 -18.39
C ASN A 161 -1.19 12.56 -19.59
N GLU A 162 -0.68 12.93 -20.77
CA GLU A 162 -1.50 13.15 -21.97
C GLU A 162 -1.95 11.84 -22.61
N GLN A 163 -1.19 10.76 -22.40
CA GLN A 163 -1.56 9.41 -22.85
C GLN A 163 -2.69 8.80 -22.02
N ARG A 164 -2.91 9.30 -20.79
CA ARG A 164 -3.97 8.84 -19.87
C ARG A 164 -5.32 9.51 -20.09
N LYS A 165 -5.40 10.54 -20.95
CA LYS A 165 -6.63 11.33 -21.21
C LYS A 165 -7.38 10.97 -22.50
N LYS A 166 -7.02 9.88 -23.19
CA LYS A 166 -7.86 9.38 -24.31
C LYS A 166 -9.01 8.53 -23.74
N PRO A 167 -10.26 8.74 -24.23
CA PRO A 167 -11.45 8.05 -23.72
C PRO A 167 -11.41 6.54 -23.92
#